data_AF-A0A2N9GP67-F1
#
_entry.id   AF-A0A2N9GP67-F1
#
_cell.length_a   1.000
_cell.length_b   1.000
_cell.length_c   1.000
_cell.angle_alpha   90.00
_cell.angle_beta   90.00
_cell.angle_gamma   90.00
#
_symmetry.space_group_name_H-M   'P 1'
#
loop_
_entity.id
_entity.type
_entity.pdbx_description
1 polymer ?
#
loop_
_entity_poly.entity_id
_entity_poly.type
_entity_poly.pdbx_seq_one_letter_code
_entity_poly.pdbx_strand_id
1 'polypeptide(L)'
;MQRLGDSESEPPRETSSLPSKDLPNDVVLKILTRLPVKSLMRFRIVGYCNGLICGTVCYGRTIYLWNPSIGKCKTLTGTSLPVKAADTFKSALGFAYHLESDDYKIVRIVGWLKQNVIEAEVYTLSTDMWRRVEVSLESLRRFGADNSIFTRLGGQPQFVNGALHWSIGTNDQFWYLSFDVDTERFGEIMPPPRNRLEGLLMEFKGLLALVVCGQDGDHGQCFMWVMREYGVVESWVKLIVPLELYRFFGCTNNGQLLIESYYDDGKLCLFDPETLRNNSLDVHNP
;
A
#
# COMPACT_ATOMS: atom_id res chain seq x y z
N MET A 1 0.81 16.52 -69.01
CA MET A 1 0.21 17.68 -68.31
C MET A 1 -0.97 17.15 -67.50
N GLN A 2 -0.76 16.52 -66.33
CA GLN A 2 -0.37 17.09 -65.02
C GLN A 2 -1.37 18.14 -64.51
N ARG A 3 -2.26 17.72 -63.60
CA ARG A 3 -2.54 18.41 -62.33
C ARG A 3 -2.82 17.35 -61.26
N LEU A 4 -1.90 17.29 -60.29
CA LEU A 4 -2.02 16.54 -59.05
C LEU A 4 -3.06 17.23 -58.15
N GLY A 5 -3.90 16.43 -57.49
CA GLY A 5 -4.69 16.88 -56.35
C GLY A 5 -3.99 16.40 -55.08
N ASP A 6 -3.47 17.34 -54.30
CA ASP A 6 -2.82 17.08 -53.03
C ASP A 6 -3.86 16.70 -51.98
N SER A 7 -3.72 15.52 -51.39
CA SER A 7 -4.37 15.14 -50.15
C SER A 7 -3.51 15.66 -48.99
N GLU A 8 -3.95 16.74 -48.34
CA GLU A 8 -3.36 17.17 -47.08
C GLU A 8 -3.62 16.11 -46.00
N SER A 9 -2.57 15.40 -45.61
CA SER A 9 -2.56 14.52 -44.45
C SER A 9 -2.42 15.36 -43.17
N GLU A 10 -3.43 15.34 -42.31
CA GLU A 10 -3.31 15.83 -40.92
C GLU A 10 -2.14 15.14 -40.21
N PRO A 11 -1.33 15.86 -39.40
CA PRO A 11 -0.28 15.23 -38.62
C PRO A 11 -0.88 14.37 -37.50
N PRO A 12 -0.22 13.27 -37.11
CA PRO A 12 -0.73 12.41 -36.05
C PRO A 12 -0.73 13.20 -34.73
N ARG A 13 -1.89 13.20 -34.05
CA ARG A 13 -2.03 13.72 -32.69
C ARG A 13 -1.06 12.95 -31.79
N GLU A 14 -0.04 13.66 -31.30
CA GLU A 14 0.79 13.18 -30.21
C GLU A 14 -0.11 12.92 -29.00
N THR A 15 -0.41 11.65 -28.73
CA THR A 15 -0.92 11.24 -27.44
C THR A 15 0.23 11.42 -26.45
N SER A 16 0.24 12.56 -25.76
CA SER A 16 1.11 12.78 -24.61
C SER A 16 0.77 11.76 -23.53
N SER A 17 1.40 10.60 -23.56
CA SER A 17 1.42 9.68 -22.43
C SER A 17 2.07 10.43 -21.28
N LEU A 18 1.29 10.67 -20.22
CA LEU A 18 1.83 11.14 -18.94
C LEU A 18 3.04 10.27 -18.57
N PRO A 19 4.17 10.85 -18.13
CA PRO A 19 5.33 10.07 -17.74
C PRO A 19 4.90 9.07 -16.65
N SER A 20 5.17 7.78 -16.89
CA SER A 20 4.90 6.73 -15.91
C SER A 20 5.52 7.14 -14.59
N LYS A 21 4.72 7.22 -13.54
CA LYS A 21 5.20 7.59 -12.21
C LYS A 21 6.21 6.58 -11.67
N ASP A 22 6.34 5.40 -12.27
CA ASP A 22 7.15 4.28 -11.80
C ASP A 22 8.65 4.48 -11.96
N LEU A 23 9.41 3.98 -10.99
CA LEU A 23 10.86 4.00 -11.04
C LEU A 23 11.38 2.92 -12.01
N PRO A 24 12.36 3.20 -12.87
CA PRO A 24 12.95 2.17 -13.74
C PRO A 24 13.58 1.02 -12.94
N ASN A 25 13.34 -0.22 -13.38
CA ASN A 25 13.80 -1.44 -12.70
C ASN A 25 15.34 -1.50 -12.55
N ASP A 26 16.10 -0.95 -13.49
CA ASP A 26 17.56 -0.92 -13.43
C ASP A 26 18.07 -0.05 -12.28
N VAL A 27 17.32 1.00 -11.95
CA VAL A 27 17.59 1.86 -10.81
C VAL A 27 17.33 1.07 -9.53
N VAL A 28 16.14 0.47 -9.35
CA VAL A 28 15.82 -0.36 -8.17
C VAL A 28 16.90 -1.43 -7.92
N LEU A 29 17.32 -2.14 -8.97
CA LEU A 29 18.37 -3.17 -8.91
C LEU A 29 19.74 -2.61 -8.51
N LYS A 30 20.15 -1.45 -9.06
CA LYS A 30 21.41 -0.77 -8.68
C LYS A 30 21.47 -0.38 -7.21
N ILE A 31 20.32 -0.31 -6.54
CA ILE A 31 20.24 0.09 -5.14
C ILE A 31 20.13 -1.11 -4.24
N LEU A 32 19.29 -2.08 -4.59
CA LEU A 32 19.26 -3.34 -3.85
C LEU A 32 20.65 -3.99 -3.81
N THR A 33 21.44 -3.87 -4.88
CA THR A 33 22.81 -4.40 -4.95
C THR A 33 23.86 -3.63 -4.13
N ARG A 34 23.58 -2.40 -3.68
CA ARG A 34 24.52 -1.59 -2.88
C ARG A 34 24.30 -1.69 -1.37
N LEU A 35 23.19 -2.30 -0.93
CA LEU A 35 22.88 -2.46 0.48
C LEU A 35 23.47 -3.79 1.00
N PRO A 36 24.04 -3.83 2.23
CA PRO A 36 24.42 -5.09 2.86
C PRO A 36 23.22 -6.04 2.93
N VAL A 37 23.43 -7.33 2.66
CA VAL A 37 22.36 -8.36 2.61
C VAL A 37 21.47 -8.33 3.86
N LYS A 38 22.06 -8.18 5.05
CA LYS A 38 21.31 -8.10 6.32
C LYS A 38 20.39 -6.87 6.41
N SER A 39 20.75 -5.78 5.74
CA SER A 39 19.95 -4.55 5.69
C SER A 39 18.81 -4.66 4.67
N LEU A 40 19.06 -5.33 3.53
CA LEU A 40 18.01 -5.64 2.54
C LEU A 40 16.89 -6.49 3.16
N MET A 41 17.24 -7.52 3.91
CA MET A 41 16.28 -8.41 4.56
C MET A 41 15.39 -7.72 5.61
N ARG A 42 15.76 -6.51 6.05
CA ARG A 42 15.04 -5.74 7.07
C ARG A 42 14.43 -4.46 6.53
N PHE A 43 14.77 -4.10 5.29
CA PHE A 43 14.27 -2.90 4.65
C PHE A 43 12.90 -3.17 4.06
N ARG A 44 11.91 -2.39 4.49
CA ARG A 44 10.56 -2.45 3.95
C ARG A 44 10.26 -1.14 3.25
N ILE A 45 9.80 -1.22 2.00
CA ILE A 45 9.25 -0.05 1.31
C ILE A 45 7.90 0.28 1.96
N VAL A 46 7.74 1.54 2.34
CA VAL A 46 6.47 2.08 2.85
C VAL A 46 5.62 2.54 1.66
N GLY A 47 6.23 3.25 0.73
CA GLY A 47 5.57 3.74 -0.47
C GLY A 47 6.55 4.47 -1.37
N TYR A 48 6.06 4.88 -2.53
CA TYR A 48 6.83 5.58 -3.53
C TYR A 48 5.92 6.59 -4.25
N CYS A 49 6.44 7.78 -4.53
CA CYS A 49 5.71 8.82 -5.23
C CYS A 49 6.68 9.81 -5.88
N ASN A 50 6.46 10.16 -7.14
CA ASN A 50 7.21 11.20 -7.87
C ASN A 50 8.74 11.05 -7.78
N GLY A 51 9.26 9.83 -7.92
CA GLY A 51 10.70 9.58 -7.83
C GLY A 51 11.24 9.47 -6.39
N LEU A 52 10.44 9.70 -5.35
CA LEU A 52 10.84 9.59 -3.95
C LEU A 52 10.36 8.27 -3.34
N ILE A 53 11.29 7.51 -2.77
CA ILE A 53 11.01 6.25 -2.07
C ILE A 53 11.03 6.51 -0.57
N CYS A 54 9.97 6.10 0.12
CA CYS A 54 9.93 6.02 1.57
C CYS A 54 10.11 4.57 2.00
N GLY A 55 11.08 4.33 2.87
CA GLY A 55 11.38 3.00 3.39
C GLY A 55 11.69 3.02 4.88
N THR A 56 11.67 1.86 5.50
CA THR A 56 11.92 1.72 6.93
C THR A 56 12.70 0.46 7.27
N VAL A 57 13.42 0.50 8.39
CA VAL A 57 14.02 -0.67 9.04
C VAL A 57 13.58 -0.73 10.50
N CYS A 58 13.74 -1.92 11.11
CA CYS A 58 13.50 -2.13 12.54
C CYS A 58 12.09 -1.73 13.00
N TYR A 59 11.07 -2.04 12.19
CA TYR A 59 9.64 -1.81 12.48
C TYR A 59 9.29 -0.33 12.68
N GLY A 60 9.73 0.56 11.79
CA GLY A 60 9.37 1.98 11.87
C GLY A 60 10.23 2.81 12.82
N ARG A 61 11.28 2.23 13.41
CA ARG A 61 12.24 2.97 14.25
C ARG A 61 13.15 3.89 13.46
N THR A 62 13.47 3.50 12.23
CA THR A 62 14.26 4.34 11.33
C THR A 62 13.55 4.38 9.98
N ILE A 63 13.38 5.59 9.48
CA ILE A 63 12.67 5.88 8.23
C ILE A 63 13.65 6.60 7.31
N TYR A 64 13.63 6.23 6.04
CA TYR A 64 14.46 6.81 5.00
C TYR A 64 13.56 7.39 3.91
N LEU A 65 13.89 8.60 3.48
CA LEU A 65 13.42 9.20 2.25
C LEU A 65 14.56 9.23 1.27
N TRP A 66 14.34 8.67 0.09
CA TRP A 66 15.43 8.44 -0.81
C TRP A 66 15.02 8.71 -2.25
N ASN A 67 15.73 9.65 -2.89
CA ASN A 67 15.60 9.97 -4.30
C ASN A 67 16.76 9.28 -5.05
N PRO A 68 16.51 8.12 -5.68
CA PRO A 68 17.51 7.37 -6.44
C PRO A 68 18.07 8.15 -7.62
N SER A 69 17.24 8.93 -8.33
CA SER A 69 17.60 9.62 -9.56
C SER A 69 18.70 10.67 -9.35
N ILE A 70 18.76 11.25 -8.16
CA ILE A 70 19.80 12.20 -7.76
C ILE A 70 20.77 11.61 -6.71
N GLY A 71 20.63 10.34 -6.36
CA GLY A 71 21.46 9.64 -5.38
C GLY A 71 21.39 10.19 -3.95
N LYS A 72 20.35 10.97 -3.60
CA LYS A 72 20.22 11.59 -2.26
C LYS A 72 19.32 10.77 -1.35
N CYS A 73 19.84 10.40 -0.18
CA CYS A 73 19.10 9.73 0.88
C CYS A 73 19.07 10.61 2.13
N LYS A 74 17.90 10.73 2.75
CA LYS A 74 17.65 11.43 4.01
C LYS A 74 17.14 10.41 5.02
N THR A 75 17.86 10.26 6.12
CA THR A 75 17.35 9.53 7.29
C THR A 75 16.51 10.48 8.11
N LEU A 76 15.28 10.09 8.43
CA LEU A 76 14.42 10.87 9.32
C LEU A 76 14.79 10.56 10.76
N THR A 77 15.35 11.56 11.43
CA THR A 77 15.72 11.50 12.84
C THR A 77 14.67 12.19 13.70
N GLY A 78 14.45 11.67 14.91
CA GLY A 78 13.47 12.23 15.83
C GLY A 78 12.09 11.57 15.72
N THR A 79 11.22 12.01 16.61
CA THR A 79 9.85 11.53 16.80
C THR A 79 9.18 12.53 17.74
N SER A 80 7.91 12.85 17.50
CA SER A 80 7.11 13.62 18.45
C SER A 80 6.57 12.72 19.58
N LEU A 81 6.57 11.39 19.37
CA LEU A 81 6.20 10.38 20.35
C LEU A 81 7.35 10.09 21.34
N PRO A 82 7.07 9.73 22.60
CA PRO A 82 8.06 9.55 23.65
C PRO A 82 8.73 8.16 23.58
N VAL A 83 9.27 7.80 22.41
CA VAL A 83 9.85 6.48 22.15
C VAL A 83 11.18 6.31 22.88
N LYS A 84 11.25 5.33 23.78
CA LYS A 84 12.49 4.85 24.41
C LYS A 84 13.02 3.63 23.66
N ALA A 85 14.34 3.43 23.69
CA ALA A 85 14.99 2.31 23.02
C ALA A 85 14.46 0.93 23.49
N ALA A 86 14.08 0.83 24.77
CA ALA A 86 13.55 -0.39 25.38
C ALA A 86 12.05 -0.62 25.12
N ASP A 87 11.36 0.31 24.45
CA ASP A 87 9.92 0.17 24.23
C ASP A 87 9.62 -0.88 23.17
N THR A 88 8.64 -1.71 23.47
CA THR A 88 8.08 -2.69 22.54
C THR A 88 6.77 -2.12 22.00
N PHE A 89 6.76 -1.81 20.71
CA PHE A 89 5.60 -1.30 20.00
C PHE A 89 5.51 -1.94 18.61
N LYS A 90 4.31 -1.90 18.04
CA LYS A 90 4.11 -2.14 16.61
C LYS A 90 3.87 -0.82 15.91
N SER A 91 4.22 -0.74 14.64
CA SER A 91 3.95 0.45 13.86
C SER A 91 3.43 0.13 12.47
N ALA A 92 2.55 1.01 12.00
CA ALA A 92 2.18 1.13 10.61
C ALA A 92 2.69 2.47 10.10
N LEU A 93 3.17 2.48 8.86
CA LEU A 93 3.64 3.68 8.18
C LEU A 93 2.81 3.88 6.92
N GLY A 94 2.61 5.13 6.55
CA GLY A 94 2.06 5.55 5.26
C GLY A 94 2.89 6.67 4.69
N PHE A 95 3.01 6.70 3.37
CA PHE A 95 3.73 7.74 2.64
C PHE A 95 2.81 8.28 1.56
N ALA A 96 2.58 9.58 1.58
CA ALA A 96 1.69 10.25 0.65
C ALA A 96 2.28 11.57 0.18
N TYR A 97 1.90 11.94 -1.04
CA TYR A 97 2.11 13.27 -1.58
C TYR A 97 0.80 14.04 -1.41
N HIS A 98 0.88 15.16 -0.72
CA HIS A 98 -0.22 16.08 -0.46
C HIS A 98 -0.22 17.13 -1.57
N LEU A 99 -1.26 17.07 -2.42
CA LEU A 99 -1.30 17.84 -3.66
C LEU A 99 -1.39 19.35 -3.40
N GLU A 100 -2.23 19.78 -2.46
CA GLU A 100 -2.51 21.20 -2.22
C GLU A 100 -1.29 21.96 -1.70
N SER A 101 -0.48 21.33 -0.84
CA SER A 101 0.73 21.95 -0.30
C SER A 101 1.99 21.64 -1.10
N ASP A 102 1.90 20.86 -2.18
CA ASP A 102 3.06 20.34 -2.93
C ASP A 102 4.14 19.75 -2.00
N ASP A 103 3.71 18.87 -1.09
CA ASP A 103 4.62 18.33 -0.06
C ASP A 103 4.39 16.84 0.22
N TYR A 104 5.39 16.21 0.82
CA TYR A 104 5.32 14.82 1.22
C TYR A 104 5.04 14.72 2.70
N LYS A 105 4.07 13.85 3.03
CA LYS A 105 3.73 13.50 4.40
C LYS A 105 4.03 12.03 4.66
N ILE A 106 4.55 11.74 5.85
CA ILE A 106 4.67 10.37 6.36
C ILE A 106 3.83 10.27 7.61
N VAL A 107 2.87 9.35 7.60
CA VAL A 107 2.05 9.05 8.76
C VAL A 107 2.65 7.85 9.47
N ARG A 108 2.87 7.96 10.77
CA ARG A 108 3.28 6.85 11.63
C ARG A 108 2.23 6.61 12.69
N ILE A 109 1.70 5.39 12.73
CA ILE A 109 0.78 4.92 13.76
C ILE A 109 1.56 3.95 14.64
N VAL A 110 1.55 4.18 15.95
CA VAL A 110 2.27 3.38 16.95
C VAL A 110 1.26 2.80 17.93
N GLY A 111 1.25 1.46 18.01
CA GLY A 111 0.54 0.73 19.05
C GLY A 111 1.49 0.32 20.16
N TRP A 112 1.32 0.90 21.35
CA TRP A 112 2.15 0.65 22.52
C TRP A 112 1.68 -0.60 23.28
N LEU A 113 2.49 -1.67 23.26
CA LEU A 113 2.05 -2.98 23.76
C LEU A 113 1.81 -3.02 25.27
N LYS A 114 2.52 -2.19 26.06
CA LYS A 114 2.40 -2.18 27.53
C LYS A 114 1.31 -1.23 28.03
N GLN A 115 1.09 -0.13 27.32
CA GLN A 115 0.18 0.94 27.72
C GLN A 115 -1.22 0.77 27.12
N ASN A 116 -1.38 -0.11 26.13
CA ASN A 116 -2.60 -0.30 25.36
C ASN A 116 -3.14 1.02 24.76
N VAL A 117 -2.22 1.85 24.24
CA VAL A 117 -2.52 3.14 23.63
C VAL A 117 -2.07 3.13 22.18
N ILE A 118 -2.87 3.75 21.31
CA ILE A 118 -2.48 4.09 19.94
C ILE A 118 -2.17 5.58 19.90
N GLU A 119 -1.01 5.90 19.35
CA GLU A 119 -0.68 7.28 19.01
C GLU A 119 -0.34 7.35 17.52
N ALA A 120 -0.56 8.52 16.93
CA ALA A 120 -0.14 8.77 15.58
C ALA A 120 0.58 10.12 15.48
N GLU A 121 1.46 10.20 14.50
CA GLU A 121 2.16 11.42 14.16
C GLU A 121 2.36 11.52 12.65
N VAL A 122 2.52 12.75 12.20
CA VAL A 122 2.74 13.09 10.80
C VAL A 122 4.06 13.84 10.70
N TYR A 123 4.93 13.35 9.83
CA TYR A 123 6.08 14.09 9.36
C TYR A 123 5.72 14.86 8.10
N THR A 124 6.17 16.10 8.01
CA THR A 124 6.00 16.97 6.84
C THR A 124 7.38 17.33 6.30
N LEU A 125 7.65 17.04 5.03
CA LEU A 125 9.00 17.13 4.47
C LEU A 125 9.49 18.58 4.36
N SER A 126 8.65 19.53 3.95
CA SER A 126 9.03 20.94 3.83
C SER A 126 9.48 21.57 5.15
N THR A 127 8.84 21.18 6.26
CA THR A 127 9.14 21.70 7.60
C THR A 127 10.16 20.87 8.36
N ASP A 128 10.47 19.66 7.88
CA ASP A 128 11.32 18.69 8.55
C ASP A 128 10.90 18.36 9.99
N MET A 129 9.59 18.37 10.25
CA MET A 129 9.04 18.21 11.60
C MET A 129 8.03 17.08 11.68
N TRP A 130 8.10 16.38 12.82
CA TRP A 130 7.04 15.48 13.28
C TRP A 130 6.07 16.25 14.17
N ARG A 131 4.77 16.01 13.97
CA ARG A 131 3.72 16.49 14.87
C ARG A 131 2.76 15.36 15.22
N ARG A 132 2.25 15.35 16.45
CA ARG A 132 1.21 14.40 16.85
C ARG A 132 -0.11 14.72 16.18
N VAL A 133 -0.87 13.68 15.88
CA VAL A 133 -2.26 13.76 15.41
C VAL A 133 -3.13 12.89 16.31
N GLU A 134 -4.35 13.35 16.54
CA GLU A 134 -5.31 12.60 17.34
C GLU A 134 -5.88 11.43 16.53
N VAL A 135 -5.91 10.25 17.12
CA VAL A 135 -6.64 9.09 16.61
C VAL A 135 -8.01 9.05 17.30
N SER A 136 -8.97 9.82 16.77
CA SER A 136 -10.29 10.01 17.38
C SER A 136 -11.33 9.01 16.85
N LEU A 137 -11.11 7.71 17.05
CA LEU A 137 -12.05 6.68 16.60
C LEU A 137 -12.61 5.92 17.80
N GLU A 138 -13.93 6.00 17.98
CA GLU A 138 -14.63 5.31 19.07
C GLU A 138 -14.47 3.79 18.98
N SER A 139 -14.47 3.24 17.77
CA SER A 139 -14.17 1.83 17.55
C SER A 139 -12.81 1.50 18.14
N LEU A 140 -11.77 2.32 17.88
CA LEU A 140 -10.41 2.17 18.44
C LEU A 140 -10.33 2.37 19.96
N ARG A 141 -11.21 3.18 20.54
CA ARG A 141 -11.28 3.35 22.00
C ARG A 141 -11.84 2.13 22.72
N ARG A 142 -12.72 1.34 22.08
CA ARG A 142 -13.25 0.09 22.66
C ARG A 142 -12.16 -0.98 22.90
N PHE A 143 -11.03 -0.90 22.19
CA PHE A 143 -9.86 -1.79 22.34
C PHE A 143 -9.08 -1.56 23.64
N GLY A 144 -9.15 -0.35 24.19
CA GLY A 144 -8.47 -0.01 25.44
C GLY A 144 -8.99 -0.83 26.63
N ALA A 145 -10.19 -1.39 26.53
CA ALA A 145 -10.92 -2.00 27.64
C ALA A 145 -10.69 -3.52 27.81
N ASP A 146 -10.26 -4.24 26.77
CA ASP A 146 -10.17 -5.72 26.79
C ASP A 146 -8.73 -6.26 26.84
N ASN A 147 -7.72 -5.40 27.06
CA ASN A 147 -6.29 -5.78 27.10
C ASN A 147 -5.80 -6.50 25.83
N SER A 148 -6.58 -6.50 24.74
CA SER A 148 -6.22 -7.16 23.50
C SER A 148 -5.31 -6.25 22.68
N ILE A 149 -4.01 -6.52 22.80
CA ILE A 149 -2.96 -5.88 22.00
C ILE A 149 -3.30 -6.00 20.50
N PHE A 150 -3.00 -4.96 19.71
CA PHE A 150 -2.93 -5.09 18.24
C PHE A 150 -1.97 -6.22 17.86
N THR A 151 -2.49 -7.41 17.56
CA THR A 151 -1.67 -8.49 17.02
C THR A 151 -1.31 -8.20 15.57
N ARG A 152 -2.12 -7.39 14.89
CA ARG A 152 -1.98 -7.02 13.49
C ARG A 152 -2.00 -5.50 13.34
N LEU A 153 -0.81 -4.91 13.39
CA LEU A 153 -0.55 -3.52 13.00
C LEU A 153 0.68 -3.57 12.09
N GLY A 154 0.43 -3.52 10.79
CA GLY A 154 1.41 -3.84 9.76
C GLY A 154 0.72 -4.24 8.46
N GLY A 155 1.47 -4.29 7.36
CA GLY A 155 0.91 -4.35 6.00
C GLY A 155 1.31 -3.12 5.19
N GLN A 156 1.33 -3.25 3.86
CA GLN A 156 1.67 -2.14 2.98
C GLN A 156 0.50 -1.14 2.93
N PRO A 157 0.73 0.14 3.26
CA PRO A 157 -0.31 1.15 3.17
C PRO A 157 -0.78 1.31 1.72
N GLN A 158 -2.06 1.60 1.52
CA GLN A 158 -2.60 1.89 0.19
C GLN A 158 -3.01 3.35 0.11
N PHE A 159 -2.47 4.08 -0.86
CA PHE A 159 -2.82 5.48 -1.09
C PHE A 159 -3.85 5.57 -2.23
N VAL A 160 -5.11 5.81 -1.87
CA VAL A 160 -6.24 5.85 -2.80
C VAL A 160 -7.11 7.04 -2.43
N ASN A 161 -7.57 7.79 -3.43
CA ASN A 161 -8.51 8.91 -3.25
C ASN A 161 -8.07 9.92 -2.17
N GLY A 162 -6.79 10.32 -2.18
CA GLY A 162 -6.25 11.30 -1.23
C GLY A 162 -6.03 10.78 0.20
N ALA A 163 -6.32 9.50 0.47
CA ALA A 163 -6.20 8.92 1.79
C ALA A 163 -5.27 7.69 1.83
N LEU A 164 -4.57 7.54 2.94
CA LEU A 164 -3.78 6.35 3.27
C LEU A 164 -4.65 5.32 3.99
N HIS A 165 -4.51 4.05 3.64
CA HIS A 165 -5.32 2.96 4.18
C HIS A 165 -4.48 1.86 4.80
N TRP A 166 -4.93 1.30 5.92
CA TRP A 166 -4.28 0.19 6.61
C TRP A 166 -5.30 -0.81 7.12
N SER A 167 -4.92 -2.09 7.10
CA SER A 167 -5.60 -3.13 7.89
C SER A 167 -5.01 -3.12 9.29
N ILE A 168 -5.87 -3.04 10.31
CA ILE A 168 -5.49 -3.11 11.72
C ILE A 168 -6.39 -4.11 12.44
N GLY A 169 -5.88 -4.82 13.44
CA GLY A 169 -6.70 -5.81 14.13
C GLY A 169 -6.05 -6.48 15.32
N THR A 170 -6.90 -7.22 16.04
CA THR A 170 -6.57 -8.19 17.08
C THR A 170 -6.63 -9.59 16.47
N ASN A 171 -6.59 -10.65 17.28
CA ASN A 171 -6.76 -12.02 16.77
C ASN A 171 -8.21 -12.30 16.31
N ASP A 172 -9.19 -11.61 16.91
CA ASP A 172 -10.61 -11.91 16.73
C ASP A 172 -11.33 -10.91 15.82
N GLN A 173 -10.79 -9.70 15.67
CA GLN A 173 -11.42 -8.61 14.92
C GLN A 173 -10.40 -7.82 14.10
N PHE A 174 -10.87 -7.25 13.00
CA PHE A 174 -10.08 -6.41 12.10
C PHE A 174 -10.91 -5.22 11.62
N TRP A 175 -10.20 -4.15 11.25
CA TRP A 175 -10.74 -2.89 10.75
C TRP A 175 -9.84 -2.37 9.64
N TYR A 176 -10.44 -1.56 8.76
CA TYR A 176 -9.69 -0.82 7.77
C TYR A 176 -9.71 0.65 8.17
N LEU A 177 -8.53 1.17 8.47
CA LEU A 177 -8.34 2.55 8.86
C LEU A 177 -7.98 3.38 7.63
N SER A 178 -8.55 4.57 7.52
CA SER A 178 -8.11 5.59 6.57
C SER A 178 -7.51 6.79 7.31
N PHE A 179 -6.59 7.49 6.64
CA PHE A 179 -6.11 8.81 7.05
C PHE A 179 -6.16 9.71 5.82
N ASP A 180 -7.04 10.70 5.88
CA ASP A 180 -7.19 11.72 4.86
C ASP A 180 -6.01 12.70 4.95
N VAL A 181 -5.24 12.83 3.87
CA VAL A 181 -3.96 13.56 3.90
C VAL A 181 -4.17 15.08 3.88
N ASP A 182 -5.31 15.53 3.35
CA ASP A 182 -5.68 16.94 3.23
C ASP A 182 -6.19 17.48 4.57
N THR A 183 -7.16 16.79 5.17
CA THR A 183 -7.77 17.16 6.46
C THR A 183 -6.99 16.64 7.67
N GLU A 184 -6.06 15.70 7.45
CA GLU A 184 -5.23 15.06 8.47
C GLU A 184 -6.03 14.36 9.56
N ARG A 185 -7.14 13.73 9.16
CA ARG A 185 -8.08 13.04 10.04
C ARG A 185 -8.14 11.55 9.75
N PHE A 186 -8.26 10.78 10.82
CA PHE A 186 -8.53 9.35 10.73
C PHE A 186 -10.01 9.09 10.47
N GLY A 187 -10.27 8.06 9.65
CA GLY A 187 -11.59 7.53 9.37
C GLY A 187 -11.58 6.01 9.33
N GLU A 188 -12.76 5.42 9.22
CA GLU A 188 -12.92 3.97 9.08
C GLU A 188 -13.48 3.65 7.69
N ILE A 189 -12.92 2.63 7.07
CA ILE A 189 -13.46 2.02 5.85
C ILE A 189 -14.19 0.75 6.24
N MET A 190 -15.48 0.70 5.93
CA MET A 190 -16.27 -0.48 6.18
C MET A 190 -15.94 -1.58 5.16
N PRO A 191 -15.81 -2.85 5.60
CA PRO A 191 -15.65 -3.98 4.69
C PRO A 191 -16.85 -4.14 3.76
N PRO A 192 -16.70 -4.93 2.68
CA PRO A 192 -17.83 -5.38 1.87
C PRO A 192 -18.93 -6.02 2.72
N PRO A 193 -20.22 -5.81 2.38
CA PRO A 193 -21.33 -6.38 3.13
C PRO A 193 -21.20 -7.90 3.30
N ARG A 194 -21.45 -8.38 4.53
CA ARG A 194 -21.40 -9.81 4.91
C ARG A 194 -20.01 -10.45 4.89
N ASN A 195 -18.95 -9.71 4.55
CA ASN A 195 -17.59 -10.21 4.70
C ASN A 195 -17.21 -10.26 6.19
N ARG A 196 -16.79 -11.44 6.67
CA ARG A 196 -16.34 -11.64 8.06
C ARG A 196 -14.86 -12.00 8.15
N LEU A 197 -14.18 -12.03 7.02
CA LEU A 197 -12.79 -12.46 6.91
C LEU A 197 -11.88 -11.24 6.72
N GLU A 198 -10.71 -11.28 7.34
CA GLU A 198 -9.68 -10.29 7.11
C GLU A 198 -9.23 -10.36 5.65
N GLY A 199 -9.13 -9.21 5.01
CA GLY A 199 -8.67 -9.08 3.63
C GLY A 199 -7.43 -8.21 3.52
N LEU A 200 -6.71 -8.42 2.43
CA LEU A 200 -5.57 -7.61 2.04
C LEU A 200 -6.06 -6.40 1.25
N LEU A 201 -5.81 -5.20 1.79
CA LEU A 201 -6.05 -3.95 1.08
C LEU A 201 -5.04 -3.77 -0.05
N MET A 202 -5.52 -3.27 -1.18
CA MET A 202 -4.70 -2.93 -2.33
C MET A 202 -5.33 -1.82 -3.15
N GLU A 203 -4.51 -1.16 -3.95
CA GLU A 203 -4.97 -0.30 -5.05
C GLU A 203 -5.18 -1.17 -6.31
N PHE A 204 -6.34 -0.99 -6.94
CA PHE A 204 -6.72 -1.66 -8.19
C PHE A 204 -7.28 -0.64 -9.17
N LYS A 205 -6.48 -0.27 -10.18
CA LYS A 205 -6.86 0.68 -11.24
C LYS A 205 -7.38 2.02 -10.68
N GLY A 206 -6.70 2.53 -9.66
CA GLY A 206 -7.04 3.76 -8.94
C GLY A 206 -8.17 3.62 -7.93
N LEU A 207 -8.74 2.42 -7.76
CA LEU A 207 -9.81 2.14 -6.80
C LEU A 207 -9.29 1.37 -5.59
N LEU A 208 -9.99 1.49 -4.46
CA LEU A 208 -9.69 0.71 -3.28
C LEU A 208 -10.25 -0.69 -3.46
N ALA A 209 -9.41 -1.70 -3.29
CA ALA A 209 -9.78 -3.09 -3.42
C ALA A 209 -9.36 -3.92 -2.20
N LEU A 210 -10.06 -5.03 -2.02
CA LEU A 210 -9.86 -5.97 -0.92
C LEU A 210 -9.81 -7.40 -1.46
N VAL A 211 -8.72 -8.11 -1.22
CA VAL A 211 -8.62 -9.54 -1.52
C VAL A 211 -8.85 -10.33 -0.24
N VAL A 212 -9.87 -11.19 -0.25
CA VAL A 212 -10.30 -12.00 0.89
C VAL A 212 -10.18 -13.48 0.52
N CYS A 213 -9.51 -14.28 1.34
CA CYS A 213 -9.37 -15.72 1.13
C CYS A 213 -10.08 -16.50 2.24
N GLY A 214 -10.87 -17.52 1.86
CA GLY A 214 -11.54 -18.41 2.80
C GLY A 214 -10.56 -19.22 3.66
N GLN A 215 -10.90 -19.46 4.92
CA GLN A 215 -10.24 -20.48 5.76
C GLN A 215 -11.14 -21.71 5.88
N ASP A 216 -10.57 -22.86 5.52
CA ASP A 216 -11.04 -24.25 5.67
C ASP A 216 -12.47 -24.60 5.21
N GLY A 217 -12.53 -25.48 4.20
CA GLY A 217 -13.76 -26.07 3.64
C GLY A 217 -14.06 -25.59 2.21
N ASP A 218 -13.75 -24.34 1.90
CA ASP A 218 -13.83 -23.76 0.55
C ASP A 218 -12.42 -23.68 -0.05
N HIS A 219 -11.94 -24.78 -0.63
CA HIS A 219 -10.71 -24.96 -1.43
C HIS A 219 -9.90 -23.69 -1.79
N GLY A 220 -9.25 -23.03 -0.83
CA GLY A 220 -8.37 -21.88 -1.07
C GLY A 220 -8.97 -20.73 -1.88
N GLN A 221 -10.30 -20.60 -2.00
CA GLN A 221 -10.90 -19.61 -2.89
C GLN A 221 -10.73 -18.21 -2.32
N CYS A 222 -9.98 -17.39 -3.05
CA CYS A 222 -9.92 -15.96 -2.81
C CYS A 222 -10.98 -15.22 -3.63
N PHE A 223 -11.40 -14.05 -3.15
CA PHE A 223 -12.31 -13.15 -3.85
C PHE A 223 -11.76 -11.74 -3.77
N MET A 224 -11.84 -11.01 -4.88
CA MET A 224 -11.51 -9.60 -4.90
C MET A 224 -12.78 -8.77 -4.86
N TRP A 225 -12.79 -7.76 -4.00
CA TRP A 225 -13.83 -6.75 -3.93
C TRP A 225 -13.23 -5.41 -4.35
N VAL A 226 -14.00 -4.61 -5.10
CA VAL A 226 -13.59 -3.28 -5.52
C VAL A 226 -14.65 -2.27 -5.11
N MET A 227 -14.24 -1.22 -4.42
CA MET A 227 -15.12 -0.12 -4.02
C MET A 227 -15.27 0.84 -5.20
N ARG A 228 -16.45 0.86 -5.82
CA ARG A 228 -16.72 1.69 -7.01
C ARG A 228 -16.85 3.16 -6.67
N GLU A 229 -17.44 3.45 -5.53
CA GLU A 229 -17.60 4.81 -5.01
C GLU A 229 -16.91 4.87 -3.64
N TYR A 230 -15.84 5.66 -3.58
CA TYR A 230 -15.02 5.74 -2.38
C TYR A 230 -15.83 6.14 -1.14
N GLY A 231 -15.69 5.37 -0.06
CA GLY A 231 -16.42 5.57 1.21
C GLY A 231 -17.85 5.04 1.22
N VAL A 232 -18.42 4.60 0.10
CA VAL A 232 -19.80 4.07 0.03
C VAL A 232 -19.77 2.55 0.15
N VAL A 233 -20.31 2.02 1.25
CA VAL A 233 -20.25 0.59 1.59
C VAL A 233 -21.01 -0.28 0.59
N GLU A 234 -22.14 0.21 0.09
CA GLU A 234 -22.98 -0.47 -0.88
C GLU A 234 -22.33 -0.54 -2.27
N SER A 235 -21.27 0.24 -2.51
CA SER A 235 -20.56 0.29 -3.80
C SER A 235 -19.49 -0.80 -3.95
N TRP A 236 -19.26 -1.62 -2.92
CA TRP A 236 -18.37 -2.77 -3.00
C TRP A 236 -18.93 -3.80 -3.98
N VAL A 237 -18.22 -4.00 -5.09
CA VAL A 237 -18.57 -5.00 -6.11
C VAL A 237 -17.61 -6.18 -6.02
N LYS A 238 -18.16 -7.39 -5.93
CA LYS A 238 -17.40 -8.64 -5.97
C LYS A 238 -16.95 -8.95 -7.40
N LEU A 239 -15.64 -8.99 -7.63
CA LEU A 239 -15.05 -9.58 -8.82
C LEU A 239 -14.86 -11.08 -8.51
N ILE A 240 -15.64 -11.94 -9.17
CA ILE A 240 -15.58 -13.39 -8.95
C ILE A 240 -14.31 -13.90 -9.63
N VAL A 241 -13.26 -14.08 -8.82
CA VAL A 241 -12.04 -14.71 -9.25
C VAL A 241 -11.72 -15.83 -8.27
N PRO A 242 -12.21 -17.06 -8.45
CA PRO A 242 -11.77 -18.18 -7.63
C PRO A 242 -10.29 -18.45 -7.95
N LEU A 243 -9.42 -17.76 -7.22
CA LEU A 243 -7.99 -18.00 -7.26
C LEU A 243 -7.68 -18.99 -6.16
N GLU A 244 -7.26 -20.19 -6.55
CA GLU A 244 -6.57 -21.09 -5.63
C GLU A 244 -5.10 -20.70 -5.64
N LEU A 245 -4.68 -19.94 -4.64
CA LEU A 245 -3.35 -19.35 -4.57
C LEU A 245 -2.66 -19.70 -3.25
N TYR A 246 -1.35 -19.97 -3.33
CA TYR A 246 -0.50 -20.12 -2.15
C TYR A 246 -0.21 -18.77 -1.51
N ARG A 247 0.00 -17.74 -2.34
CA ARG A 247 0.37 -16.40 -1.89
C ARG A 247 -0.03 -15.34 -2.90
N PHE A 248 -0.47 -14.20 -2.38
CA PHE A 248 -0.72 -12.98 -3.15
C PHE A 248 0.40 -11.96 -2.83
N PHE A 249 0.96 -11.33 -3.86
CA PHE A 249 2.06 -10.36 -3.70
C PHE A 249 1.66 -8.92 -4.01
N GLY A 250 0.63 -8.70 -4.82
CA GLY A 250 0.20 -7.35 -5.18
C GLY A 250 -0.45 -7.29 -6.56
N CYS A 251 -0.56 -6.08 -7.07
CA CYS A 251 -1.17 -5.77 -8.35
C CYS A 251 -0.29 -4.83 -9.16
N THR A 252 -0.32 -5.02 -10.46
CA THR A 252 0.33 -4.15 -11.43
C THR A 252 -0.57 -2.96 -11.75
N ASN A 253 0.02 -1.91 -12.34
CA ASN A 253 -0.71 -0.72 -12.76
C ASN A 253 -1.79 -1.02 -13.82
N ASN A 254 -1.68 -2.15 -14.53
CA ASN A 254 -2.67 -2.60 -15.50
C ASN A 254 -3.82 -3.41 -14.88
N GLY A 255 -3.81 -3.61 -13.55
CA GLY A 255 -4.80 -4.43 -12.85
C GLY A 255 -4.52 -5.93 -12.88
N GLN A 256 -3.33 -6.37 -13.28
CA GLN A 256 -2.96 -7.79 -13.20
C GLN A 256 -2.43 -8.11 -11.80
N LEU A 257 -2.89 -9.21 -11.22
CA LEU A 257 -2.52 -9.69 -9.89
C LEU A 257 -1.26 -10.56 -9.97
N LEU A 258 -0.26 -10.28 -9.14
CA LEU A 258 0.92 -11.12 -8.99
C LEU A 258 0.66 -12.16 -7.89
N ILE A 259 0.58 -13.42 -8.29
CA ILE A 259 0.21 -14.52 -7.40
C ILE A 259 1.15 -15.72 -7.54
N GLU A 260 1.21 -16.52 -6.48
CA GLU A 260 1.79 -17.85 -6.45
C GLU A 260 0.66 -18.87 -6.67
N SER A 261 0.65 -19.53 -7.83
CA SER A 261 -0.42 -20.46 -8.23
C SER A 261 -0.33 -21.78 -7.46
N TYR A 262 -1.47 -22.27 -6.96
CA TYR A 262 -1.54 -23.61 -6.36
C TYR A 262 -1.37 -24.72 -7.41
N TYR A 263 -1.99 -24.55 -8.58
CA TYR A 263 -2.00 -25.56 -9.65
C TYR A 263 -0.68 -25.69 -10.41
N ASP A 264 0.15 -24.66 -10.40
CA ASP A 264 1.42 -24.62 -11.14
C ASP A 264 2.63 -24.85 -10.23
N ASP A 265 2.52 -25.72 -9.22
CA ASP A 265 3.59 -26.05 -8.26
C ASP A 265 4.23 -24.82 -7.59
N GLY A 266 3.44 -23.79 -7.29
CA GLY A 266 3.94 -22.56 -6.66
C GLY A 266 4.65 -21.61 -7.63
N LYS A 267 4.43 -21.72 -8.94
CA LYS A 267 4.96 -20.74 -9.89
C LYS A 267 4.31 -19.37 -9.70
N LEU A 268 5.13 -18.33 -9.89
CA LEU A 268 4.68 -16.95 -9.99
C LEU A 268 3.98 -16.71 -11.34
N CYS A 269 2.78 -16.15 -11.30
CA CYS A 269 2.06 -15.77 -12.49
C CYS A 269 1.40 -14.38 -12.34
N LEU A 270 1.22 -13.73 -13.49
CA LEU A 270 0.39 -12.54 -13.61
C LEU A 270 -0.99 -12.96 -14.06
N PHE A 271 -1.98 -12.68 -13.23
CA PHE A 271 -3.36 -13.06 -13.46
C PHE A 271 -4.20 -11.82 -13.72
N ASP A 272 -4.96 -11.82 -14.81
CA ASP A 272 -5.90 -10.75 -15.12
C ASP A 272 -7.30 -11.10 -14.60
N PRO A 273 -7.82 -10.37 -13.59
CA PRO A 273 -9.11 -10.66 -12.97
C PRO A 273 -10.32 -10.30 -13.82
N GLU A 274 -10.17 -9.55 -14.91
CA GLU A 274 -11.28 -9.23 -15.80
C GLU A 274 -11.38 -10.24 -16.94
N THR A 275 -10.25 -10.69 -17.48
CA THR A 275 -10.23 -11.66 -18.60
C THR A 275 -10.10 -13.12 -18.14
N LEU A 276 -9.81 -13.35 -16.86
CA LEU A 276 -9.54 -14.66 -16.26
C LEU A 276 -8.35 -15.40 -16.92
N ARG A 277 -7.42 -14.66 -17.51
CA ARG A 277 -6.21 -15.21 -18.15
C ARG A 277 -5.02 -15.14 -17.20
N ASN A 278 -4.21 -16.20 -17.19
CA ASN A 278 -2.92 -16.23 -16.52
C ASN A 278 -1.76 -16.23 -17.54
N ASN A 279 -0.71 -15.49 -17.23
CA ASN A 279 0.57 -15.59 -17.91
C ASN A 279 1.60 -16.09 -16.88
N SER A 280 2.15 -17.28 -17.07
CA SER A 280 3.23 -17.78 -16.23
C SER A 280 4.47 -16.91 -16.43
N LEU A 281 5.05 -16.43 -15.33
CA LEU A 281 6.37 -15.82 -15.37
C LEU A 281 7.36 -16.98 -15.31
N ASP A 282 7.89 -17.41 -16.46
CA ASP A 282 9.03 -18.32 -16.50
C ASP A 282 10.26 -17.57 -15.96
N VAL A 283 10.37 -17.51 -14.64
CA VAL A 283 11.63 -17.16 -13.99
C VAL A 283 12.48 -18.41 -14.07
N HIS A 284 13.25 -18.54 -15.15
CA HIS A 284 14.31 -19.53 -15.20
C HIS A 284 15.26 -19.27 -14.02
N ASN A 285 15.28 -20.19 -13.06
CA ASN A 285 16.34 -20.23 -12.06
C ASN A 285 17.67 -20.40 -12.83
N PRO A 286 18.66 -19.51 -12.64
CA PRO A 286 20.01 -19.74 -13.15
C PRO A 286 20.68 -20.94 -12.47
#